data_AF-A0ABD5WKR9-F1
#
_entry.id   AF-A0ABD5WKR9-F1
#
_cell.length_a   1.000
_cell.length_b   1.000
_cell.length_c   1.000
_cell.angle_alpha   90.00
_cell.angle_beta   90.00
_cell.angle_gamma   90.00
#
_symmetry.space_group_name_H-M   'P 1'
#
loop_
_entity.id
_entity.type
_entity.pdbx_description
1 polymer ?
#
loop_
_entity_poly.entity_id
_entity_poly.type
_entity_poly.pdbx_seq_one_letter_code
_entity_poly.pdbx_strand_id
1 'polypeptide(L)'
;METYESDPERPDRERRMVGVSEYEVVADGETLVAYGLGACVGLAVYDPESAVGGLAHAMLPRRSEGDGTGDGKYVDAAVETMLREAVSAGASYTALEGYVVGGSDLLDLRELPREVSDDNVATARRAFAELDVPVEGEDVGGSRGRTVEFDTETGRIAVVTVYDPEPILLREGDGGD
;
A
#
# COMPACT_ATOMS: atom_id res chain seq x y z
N MET A 1 -2.91 -26.96 -3.16
CA MET A 1 -2.39 -25.58 -3.10
C MET A 1 -2.55 -25.06 -4.50
N GLU A 2 -3.73 -24.49 -4.77
CA GLU A 2 -4.12 -24.04 -6.10
C GLU A 2 -3.33 -22.76 -6.36
N THR A 3 -2.37 -22.87 -7.27
CA THR A 3 -1.63 -21.72 -7.77
C THR A 3 -2.62 -20.84 -8.51
N TYR A 4 -2.85 -19.63 -8.01
CA TYR A 4 -3.63 -18.60 -8.67
C TYR A 4 -3.13 -18.47 -10.11
N GLU A 5 -3.94 -18.94 -11.05
CA GLU A 5 -3.60 -18.94 -12.48
C GLU A 5 -3.53 -17.48 -12.92
N SER A 6 -2.36 -17.07 -13.43
CA SER A 6 -2.14 -15.72 -13.95
C SER A 6 -3.17 -15.44 -15.05
N ASP A 7 -3.95 -14.39 -14.83
CA ASP A 7 -4.92 -13.86 -15.77
C ASP A 7 -4.21 -13.51 -17.11
N PRO A 8 -4.57 -14.16 -18.24
CA PRO A 8 -3.82 -14.08 -19.50
C PRO A 8 -3.90 -12.71 -20.20
N GLU A 9 -4.69 -11.78 -19.67
CA GLU A 9 -4.83 -10.41 -20.18
C GLU A 9 -3.88 -9.42 -19.48
N ARG A 10 -3.19 -9.85 -18.41
CA ARG A 10 -2.23 -9.00 -17.69
C ARG A 10 -0.85 -9.16 -18.33
N PRO A 11 -0.21 -8.07 -18.82
CA PRO A 11 1.17 -8.18 -19.28
C PRO A 11 2.03 -8.71 -18.12
N ASP A 12 2.88 -9.71 -18.39
CA ASP A 12 3.93 -10.20 -17.47
C ASP A 12 4.95 -9.06 -17.23
N ARG A 13 4.56 -8.06 -16.45
CA ARG A 13 5.45 -6.97 -15.98
C ARG A 13 6.26 -7.45 -14.79
N GLU A 14 7.46 -6.91 -14.63
CA GLU A 14 8.30 -7.24 -13.47
C GLU A 14 7.54 -6.89 -12.17
N ARG A 15 7.31 -7.93 -11.36
CA ARG A 15 6.61 -7.82 -10.09
C ARG A 15 7.63 -7.67 -8.99
N ARG A 16 7.55 -6.57 -8.25
CA ARG A 16 8.45 -6.28 -7.14
C ARG A 16 7.71 -6.45 -5.82
N MET A 17 8.22 -7.36 -5.00
CA MET A 17 7.67 -7.57 -3.65
C MET A 17 8.13 -6.44 -2.73
N VAL A 18 7.17 -5.81 -2.04
CA VAL A 18 7.42 -4.91 -0.92
C VAL A 18 7.24 -5.72 0.36
N GLY A 19 8.35 -6.08 1.01
CA GLY A 19 8.35 -6.89 2.21
C GLY A 19 8.01 -6.10 3.47
N VAL A 20 7.88 -6.81 4.58
CA VAL A 20 7.46 -6.25 5.86
C VAL A 20 8.46 -5.21 6.35
N SER A 21 7.98 -4.02 6.73
CA SER A 21 8.78 -2.86 7.13
C SER A 21 9.63 -2.25 6.00
N GLU A 22 9.29 -2.53 4.75
CA GLU A 22 9.92 -1.95 3.56
C GLU A 22 8.93 -1.02 2.83
N TYR A 23 9.47 -0.19 1.95
CA TYR A 23 8.72 0.61 1.00
C TYR A 23 9.51 0.71 -0.30
N GLU A 24 8.82 0.94 -1.41
CA GLU A 24 9.41 1.18 -2.72
C GLU A 24 8.69 2.34 -3.40
N VAL A 25 9.43 3.16 -4.14
CA VAL A 25 8.90 4.21 -5.03
C VAL A 25 9.52 4.00 -6.41
N VAL A 26 8.69 3.97 -7.45
CA VAL A 26 9.09 3.65 -8.82
C VAL A 26 8.44 4.62 -9.81
N ALA A 27 9.12 4.86 -10.94
CA ALA A 27 8.64 5.71 -12.03
C ALA A 27 8.63 4.97 -13.39
N ASP A 28 8.96 3.67 -13.39
CA ASP A 28 9.27 2.90 -14.61
C ASP A 28 8.24 1.80 -14.93
N GLY A 29 7.02 1.89 -14.37
CA GLY A 29 5.90 1.00 -14.73
C GLY A 29 5.98 -0.43 -14.18
N GLU A 30 6.62 -0.62 -13.01
CA GLU A 30 6.67 -1.90 -12.30
C GLU A 30 5.33 -2.22 -11.60
N THR A 31 5.11 -3.49 -11.25
CA THR A 31 4.01 -3.87 -10.35
C THR A 31 4.55 -4.09 -8.94
N LEU A 32 4.19 -3.22 -7.99
CA LEU A 32 4.51 -3.37 -6.58
C LEU A 32 3.48 -4.27 -5.89
N VAL A 33 3.93 -5.23 -5.07
CA VAL A 33 3.03 -6.16 -4.38
C VAL A 33 3.42 -6.32 -2.91
N ALA A 34 2.48 -6.08 -2.00
CA ALA A 34 2.64 -6.40 -0.58
C ALA A 34 1.65 -7.52 -0.19
N TYR A 35 2.20 -8.65 0.25
CA TYR A 35 1.45 -9.86 0.57
C TYR A 35 1.12 -9.95 2.07
N GLY A 36 -0.03 -10.53 2.39
CA GLY A 36 -0.31 -10.97 3.76
C GLY A 36 -0.51 -9.83 4.76
N LEU A 37 -1.08 -8.71 4.31
CA LEU A 37 -1.53 -7.59 5.15
C LEU A 37 -2.59 -8.09 6.16
N GLY A 38 -2.12 -8.48 7.34
CA GLY A 38 -2.92 -8.74 8.54
C GLY A 38 -3.04 -7.47 9.36
N ALA A 39 -2.45 -7.46 10.56
CA ALA A 39 -2.43 -6.29 11.45
C ALA A 39 -1.62 -5.09 10.90
N CYS A 40 -0.67 -5.37 10.02
CA CYS A 40 0.08 -4.37 9.26
C CYS A 40 -0.81 -3.66 8.23
N VAL A 41 -0.34 -2.52 7.71
CA VAL A 41 -1.04 -1.74 6.70
C VAL A 41 -0.16 -1.56 5.46
N GLY A 42 -0.78 -1.73 4.30
CA GLY A 42 -0.26 -1.35 3.00
C GLY A 42 -0.64 0.09 2.71
N LEU A 43 0.33 0.91 2.33
CA LEU A 43 0.13 2.33 2.00
C LEU A 43 0.59 2.52 0.57
N ALA A 44 -0.30 2.94 -0.33
CA ALA A 44 0.10 3.30 -1.68
C ALA A 44 -0.03 4.80 -1.90
N VAL A 45 0.88 5.35 -2.70
CA VAL A 45 0.81 6.71 -3.22
C VAL A 45 0.95 6.68 -4.73
N TYR A 46 0.23 7.53 -5.43
CA TYR A 46 0.28 7.55 -6.89
C TYR A 46 0.04 8.96 -7.44
N ASP A 47 0.81 9.34 -8.44
CA ASP A 47 0.52 10.47 -9.31
C ASP A 47 0.15 9.95 -10.71
N PRO A 48 -1.12 10.10 -11.14
CA PRO A 48 -1.58 9.61 -12.44
C PRO A 48 -0.99 10.36 -13.63
N GLU A 49 -0.51 11.60 -13.45
CA GLU A 49 0.05 12.38 -14.55
C GLU A 49 1.47 11.92 -14.91
N SER A 50 2.27 11.61 -13.88
CA SER A 50 3.67 11.20 -14.06
C SER A 50 3.89 9.68 -13.99
N ALA A 51 2.85 8.91 -13.66
CA ALA A 51 2.92 7.47 -13.40
C ALA A 51 3.96 7.08 -12.33
N VAL A 52 4.24 7.99 -11.40
CA VAL A 52 5.10 7.74 -10.24
C VAL A 52 4.25 7.14 -9.12
N GLY A 53 4.64 5.96 -8.64
CA GLY A 53 3.91 5.23 -7.62
C GLY A 53 4.82 4.74 -6.51
N GLY A 54 4.30 4.66 -5.29
CA GLY A 54 4.97 4.02 -4.17
C GLY A 54 4.06 3.08 -3.41
N LEU A 55 4.65 2.05 -2.80
CA LEU A 55 3.97 1.12 -1.91
C LEU A 55 4.85 0.84 -0.69
N ALA A 56 4.26 0.94 0.50
CA ALA A 56 4.88 0.54 1.76
C ALA A 56 4.10 -0.57 2.45
N HIS A 57 4.81 -1.41 3.20
CA HIS A 57 4.23 -2.41 4.08
C HIS A 57 4.62 -2.11 5.54
N ALA A 58 3.87 -1.20 6.15
CA ALA A 58 4.14 -0.68 7.49
C ALA A 58 3.53 -1.55 8.59
N MET A 59 4.27 -1.71 9.69
CA MET A 59 3.89 -2.59 10.81
C MET A 59 3.35 -1.82 12.01
N LEU A 60 3.93 -0.64 12.28
CA LEU A 60 3.69 0.11 13.51
C LEU A 60 3.18 1.52 13.22
N PRO A 61 2.37 2.12 14.10
CA PRO A 61 1.68 3.36 13.75
C PRO A 61 2.64 4.55 13.67
N ARG A 62 3.47 4.74 14.69
CA ARG A 62 4.31 5.94 14.81
C ARG A 62 5.74 5.60 15.16
N ARG A 63 6.67 6.38 14.62
CA ARG A 63 8.07 6.35 15.03
C ARG A 63 8.23 6.84 16.47
N SER A 64 8.91 6.08 17.32
CA SER A 64 9.34 6.55 18.64
C SER A 64 10.61 7.40 18.53
N GLU A 65 10.72 8.46 19.33
CA GLU A 65 11.92 9.28 19.41
C GLU A 65 13.16 8.42 19.72
N GLY A 66 14.19 8.48 18.87
CA GLY A 66 15.43 7.72 19.00
C GLY A 66 15.48 6.40 18.21
N ASP A 67 14.41 6.03 17.51
CA ASP A 67 14.40 4.83 16.68
C ASP A 67 15.03 5.10 15.30
N GLY A 68 16.25 4.63 15.09
CA GLY A 68 16.99 4.75 13.81
C GLY A 68 16.60 3.72 12.75
N THR A 69 15.51 2.98 12.97
CA THR A 69 15.03 1.93 12.04
C THR A 69 14.38 2.55 10.81
N GLY A 70 14.39 1.80 9.70
CA GLY A 70 13.96 2.24 8.37
C GLY A 70 12.54 2.79 8.32
N ASP A 71 12.36 3.81 7.49
CA ASP A 71 11.13 4.61 7.43
C ASP A 71 9.90 3.79 6.97
N GLY A 72 10.09 2.66 6.28
CA GLY A 72 9.02 1.72 5.89
C GLY A 72 8.38 0.94 7.04
N LYS A 73 8.98 0.93 8.23
CA LYS A 73 8.45 0.23 9.41
C LYS A 73 7.24 0.93 10.02
N TYR A 74 7.22 2.26 9.99
CA TYR A 74 6.25 3.10 10.67
C TYR A 74 5.31 3.77 9.68
N VAL A 75 4.01 3.81 9.98
CA VAL A 75 3.00 4.34 9.06
C VAL A 75 3.23 5.82 8.74
N ASP A 76 3.44 6.64 9.77
CA ASP A 76 3.70 8.08 9.59
C ASP A 76 4.97 8.36 8.77
N ALA A 77 6.07 7.69 9.10
CA ALA A 77 7.34 7.82 8.41
C ALA A 77 7.26 7.32 6.95
N ALA A 78 6.58 6.19 6.70
CA ALA A 78 6.42 5.65 5.36
C ALA A 78 5.65 6.59 4.45
N VAL A 79 4.54 7.18 4.92
CA VAL A 79 3.79 8.19 4.14
C VAL A 79 4.68 9.39 3.85
N GLU A 80 5.35 9.96 4.86
CA GLU A 80 6.20 11.14 4.67
C GLU A 80 7.34 10.87 3.66
N THR A 81 8.03 9.74 3.81
CA THR A 81 9.17 9.40 2.97
C THR A 81 8.73 9.08 1.54
N MET A 82 7.67 8.29 1.35
CA MET A 82 7.17 7.98 0.01
C MET A 82 6.72 9.22 -0.75
N LEU A 83 6.02 10.16 -0.10
CA LEU A 83 5.61 11.40 -0.76
C LEU A 83 6.81 12.26 -1.18
N ARG A 84 7.83 12.37 -0.31
CA ARG A 84 9.08 13.08 -0.66
C ARG A 84 9.81 12.44 -1.82
N GLU A 85 9.93 11.12 -1.82
CA GLU A 85 10.61 10.38 -2.89
C GLU A 85 9.82 10.41 -4.19
N ALA A 86 8.49 10.30 -4.14
CA ALA A 86 7.64 10.43 -5.32
C ALA A 86 7.82 11.79 -5.99
N VAL A 87 7.78 12.89 -5.22
CA VAL A 87 8.04 14.24 -5.76
C VAL A 87 9.46 14.35 -6.32
N SER A 88 10.44 13.76 -5.66
CA SER A 88 11.83 13.74 -6.14
C SER A 88 12.00 12.94 -7.44
N ALA A 89 11.16 11.93 -7.65
CA ALA A 89 11.10 11.12 -8.86
C ALA A 89 10.29 11.77 -10.00
N GLY A 90 9.63 12.90 -9.74
CA GLY A 90 8.91 13.68 -10.75
C GLY A 90 7.41 13.82 -10.52
N ALA A 91 6.87 13.26 -9.43
CA ALA A 91 5.46 13.40 -9.10
C ALA A 91 5.09 14.85 -8.78
N SER A 92 3.91 15.27 -9.24
CA SER A 92 3.28 16.51 -8.83
C SER A 92 2.62 16.31 -7.46
N TYR A 93 3.07 17.05 -6.43
CA TYR A 93 2.53 16.91 -5.08
C TYR A 93 1.01 17.09 -5.03
N THR A 94 0.46 18.00 -5.85
CA THR A 94 -0.98 18.29 -5.88
C THR A 94 -1.80 17.24 -6.63
N ALA A 95 -1.15 16.33 -7.36
CA ALA A 95 -1.80 15.22 -8.07
C ALA A 95 -1.67 13.89 -7.30
N LEU A 96 -0.91 13.86 -6.19
CA LEU A 96 -0.72 12.64 -5.41
C LEU A 96 -2.02 12.20 -4.75
N GLU A 97 -2.32 10.92 -4.91
CA GLU A 97 -3.43 10.19 -4.31
C GLU A 97 -2.88 9.18 -3.29
N GLY A 98 -3.60 8.98 -2.19
CA GLY A 98 -3.28 7.99 -1.15
C GLY A 98 -4.26 6.82 -1.10
N TYR A 99 -3.76 5.64 -0.74
CA TYR A 99 -4.58 4.43 -0.56
C TYR A 99 -4.14 3.63 0.67
N VAL A 100 -5.11 3.03 1.37
CA VAL A 100 -4.86 2.33 2.63
C VAL A 100 -5.49 0.92 2.62
N VAL A 101 -4.68 -0.11 2.83
CA VAL A 101 -5.13 -1.52 2.77
C VAL A 101 -4.64 -2.30 3.97
N GLY A 102 -5.47 -3.18 4.55
CA GLY A 102 -5.06 -4.07 5.65
C GLY A 102 -5.55 -3.60 7.02
N GLY A 103 -4.72 -3.68 8.06
CA GLY A 103 -5.18 -3.42 9.43
C GLY A 103 -6.26 -4.41 9.87
N SER A 104 -6.19 -5.66 9.40
CA SER A 104 -7.11 -6.73 9.74
C SER A 104 -6.73 -7.39 11.06
N ASP A 105 -7.75 -7.76 11.84
CA ASP A 105 -7.60 -8.56 13.04
C ASP A 105 -7.67 -10.06 12.73
N LEU A 106 -6.51 -10.67 12.46
CA LEU A 106 -6.42 -12.11 12.32
C LEU A 106 -6.65 -12.77 13.69
N LEU A 107 -7.91 -13.18 13.93
CA LEU A 107 -8.42 -13.76 15.18
C LEU A 107 -7.56 -14.90 15.76
N ASP A 108 -6.80 -15.60 14.93
CA ASP A 108 -6.08 -16.83 15.28
C ASP A 108 -4.54 -16.75 15.16
N LEU A 109 -3.96 -15.64 14.68
CA LEU A 109 -2.51 -15.49 14.50
C LEU A 109 -1.98 -14.38 15.43
N ARG A 110 -1.79 -14.73 16.71
CA ARG A 110 -1.43 -13.79 17.77
C ARG A 110 0.08 -13.51 17.80
N GLU A 111 0.48 -12.34 17.30
CA GLU A 111 1.73 -11.64 17.70
C GLU A 111 1.52 -10.15 18.00
N LEU A 112 0.48 -9.50 17.43
CA LEU A 112 0.16 -8.09 17.68
C LEU A 112 -1.29 -7.91 18.20
N PRO A 113 -1.52 -7.06 19.22
CA PRO A 113 -2.86 -6.79 19.75
C PRO A 113 -3.69 -5.95 18.78
N ARG A 114 -5.04 -6.11 18.80
CA ARG A 114 -5.99 -5.40 17.92
C ARG A 114 -5.80 -3.88 17.90
N GLU A 115 -5.43 -3.32 19.05
CA GLU A 115 -5.15 -1.90 19.23
C GLU A 115 -4.11 -1.38 18.22
N VAL A 116 -3.14 -2.21 17.81
CA VAL A 116 -2.12 -1.84 16.83
C VAL A 116 -2.70 -1.73 15.42
N SER A 117 -3.63 -2.60 15.04
CA SER A 117 -4.25 -2.59 13.71
C SER A 117 -5.13 -1.36 13.51
N ASP A 118 -5.97 -1.03 14.49
CA ASP A 118 -6.78 0.19 14.48
C ASP A 118 -5.90 1.45 14.51
N ASP A 119 -4.83 1.44 15.32
CA ASP A 119 -3.88 2.57 15.39
C ASP A 119 -3.11 2.76 14.08
N ASN A 120 -2.74 1.69 13.39
CA ASN A 120 -2.08 1.76 12.09
C ASN A 120 -2.96 2.47 11.05
N VAL A 121 -4.23 2.04 10.93
CA VAL A 121 -5.19 2.65 10.01
C VAL A 121 -5.49 4.10 10.37
N ALA A 122 -5.70 4.38 11.67
CA ALA A 122 -5.94 5.73 12.14
C ALA A 122 -4.72 6.65 11.87
N THR A 123 -3.51 6.13 12.05
CA THR A 123 -2.29 6.89 11.77
C THR A 123 -2.08 7.12 10.28
N ALA A 124 -2.43 6.16 9.42
CA ALA A 124 -2.35 6.31 7.96
C ALA A 124 -3.22 7.46 7.48
N ARG A 125 -4.51 7.43 7.87
CA ARG A 125 -5.48 8.48 7.55
C ARG A 125 -5.02 9.85 8.06
N ARG A 126 -4.47 9.89 9.28
CA ARG A 126 -3.95 11.14 9.87
C ARG A 126 -2.73 11.66 9.11
N ALA A 127 -1.77 10.80 8.79
CA ALA A 127 -0.54 11.18 8.10
C ALA A 127 -0.83 11.75 6.70
N PHE A 128 -1.71 11.11 5.93
CA PHE A 128 -2.18 11.64 4.65
C PHE A 128 -2.89 12.99 4.80
N ALA A 129 -3.79 13.12 5.78
CA ALA A 129 -4.51 14.36 6.03
C ALA A 129 -3.60 15.51 6.51
N GLU A 130 -2.61 15.24 7.37
CA GLU A 130 -1.64 16.23 7.86
C GLU A 130 -0.72 16.73 6.74
N LEU A 131 -0.57 15.96 5.67
CA LEU A 131 0.22 16.28 4.49
C LEU A 131 -0.67 16.75 3.31
N ASP A 132 -1.96 17.01 3.51
CA ASP A 132 -2.87 17.48 2.45
C ASP A 132 -2.92 16.55 1.22
N VAL A 133 -2.75 15.23 1.41
CA VAL A 133 -2.91 14.22 0.36
C VAL A 133 -4.24 13.47 0.59
N PRO A 134 -5.16 13.46 -0.38
CA PRO A 134 -6.44 12.79 -0.22
C PRO A 134 -6.28 11.26 -0.25
N VAL A 135 -7.10 10.56 0.54
CA VAL A 135 -7.20 9.10 0.46
C VAL A 135 -8.37 8.76 -0.45
N GLU A 136 -8.05 8.34 -1.68
CA GLU A 136 -9.04 8.07 -2.74
C GLU A 136 -9.68 6.68 -2.60
N GLY A 137 -9.01 5.74 -1.93
CA GLY A 137 -9.55 4.40 -1.69
C GLY A 137 -8.95 3.71 -0.48
N GLU A 138 -9.77 2.92 0.21
CA GLU A 138 -9.32 2.10 1.33
C GLU A 138 -10.08 0.75 1.42
N ASP A 139 -9.35 -0.30 1.82
CA ASP A 139 -9.93 -1.60 2.22
C ASP A 139 -9.24 -2.08 3.50
N VAL A 140 -9.82 -1.71 4.63
CA VAL A 140 -9.22 -1.84 5.96
C VAL A 140 -10.05 -2.67 6.93
N GLY A 141 -9.46 -3.11 8.04
CA GLY A 141 -10.16 -3.78 9.14
C GLY A 141 -10.62 -5.20 8.82
N GLY A 142 -11.65 -5.71 9.49
CA GLY A 142 -12.13 -7.08 9.30
C GLY A 142 -11.18 -8.13 9.89
N SER A 143 -11.28 -9.37 9.41
CA SER A 143 -10.60 -10.52 10.05
C SER A 143 -9.85 -11.44 9.09
N ARG A 144 -9.52 -10.95 7.89
CA ARG A 144 -8.87 -11.71 6.83
C ARG A 144 -7.65 -10.96 6.33
N GLY A 145 -6.61 -11.71 5.96
CA GLY A 145 -5.42 -11.12 5.35
C GLY A 145 -5.73 -10.61 3.94
N ARG A 146 -4.97 -9.59 3.51
CA ARG A 146 -5.09 -9.00 2.17
C ARG A 146 -3.74 -8.99 1.47
N THR A 147 -3.78 -9.01 0.15
CA THR A 147 -2.63 -8.69 -0.69
C THR A 147 -3.01 -7.46 -1.51
N VAL A 148 -2.13 -6.46 -1.57
CA VAL A 148 -2.30 -5.33 -2.47
C VAL A 148 -1.36 -5.50 -3.66
N GLU A 149 -1.92 -5.36 -4.86
CA GLU A 149 -1.20 -5.37 -6.13
C GLU A 149 -1.38 -3.99 -6.76
N PHE A 150 -0.27 -3.31 -7.03
CA PHE A 150 -0.25 -1.96 -7.56
C PHE A 150 0.56 -1.91 -8.85
N ASP A 151 -0.12 -1.73 -9.97
CA ASP A 151 0.50 -1.48 -11.28
C ASP A 151 0.75 0.02 -11.42
N THR A 152 2.01 0.44 -11.35
CA THR A 152 2.34 1.88 -11.32
C THR A 152 2.29 2.53 -12.70
N GLU A 153 2.28 1.76 -13.79
CA GLU A 153 2.10 2.35 -15.12
C GLU A 153 0.64 2.80 -15.30
N THR A 154 -0.30 1.91 -14.98
CA THR A 154 -1.73 2.16 -15.19
C THR A 154 -2.39 2.85 -14.00
N GLY A 155 -1.76 2.84 -12.82
CA GLY A 155 -2.37 3.32 -11.59
C GLY A 155 -3.31 2.31 -10.93
N ARG A 156 -3.47 1.10 -11.50
CA ARG A 156 -4.43 0.11 -11.00
C ARG A 156 -3.99 -0.40 -9.63
N ILE A 157 -4.89 -0.31 -8.64
CA ILE A 157 -4.69 -0.84 -7.30
C ILE A 157 -5.77 -1.88 -7.00
N ALA A 158 -5.34 -3.13 -6.86
CA ALA A 158 -6.20 -4.28 -6.58
C ALA A 158 -5.90 -4.88 -5.21
N VAL A 159 -6.95 -5.28 -4.49
CA VAL A 159 -6.88 -5.90 -3.18
C VAL A 159 -7.47 -7.30 -3.26
N VAL A 160 -6.63 -8.30 -3.02
CA VAL A 160 -7.03 -9.72 -2.96
C VAL A 160 -7.18 -10.11 -1.50
N THR A 161 -8.40 -10.39 -1.07
CA THR A 161 -8.68 -10.90 0.28
C THR A 161 -8.59 -12.42 0.30
N VAL A 162 -7.97 -12.99 1.34
CA VAL A 162 -7.84 -14.44 1.45
C VAL A 162 -9.22 -15.12 1.43
N TYR A 163 -9.36 -16.13 0.55
CA TYR A 163 -10.59 -16.89 0.28
C TYR A 163 -11.69 -16.16 -0.49
N ASP A 164 -11.49 -14.89 -0.86
CA ASP A 164 -12.39 -14.20 -1.77
C ASP A 164 -11.95 -14.46 -3.22
N PRO A 165 -12.87 -14.85 -4.12
CA PRO A 165 -12.53 -15.25 -5.48
C PRO A 165 -12.20 -14.06 -6.39
N GLU A 166 -12.67 -12.86 -6.05
CA GLU A 166 -12.55 -11.66 -6.87
C GLU A 166 -11.84 -10.54 -6.11
N PRO A 167 -10.85 -9.87 -6.73
CA PRO A 167 -10.19 -8.72 -6.12
C PRO A 167 -11.12 -7.51 -6.08
N ILE A 168 -10.99 -6.69 -5.03
CA ILE A 168 -11.58 -5.35 -4.97
C ILE A 168 -10.61 -4.38 -5.66
N LEU A 169 -11.12 -3.51 -6.53
CA LEU A 169 -10.32 -2.43 -7.12
C LEU A 169 -10.53 -1.17 -6.29
N LEU A 170 -9.44 -0.66 -5.71
CA LEU A 170 -9.42 0.67 -5.09
C LEU A 170 -9.19 1.77 -6.12
N ARG A 171 -8.52 1.41 -7.22
CA ARG A 171 -8.35 2.27 -8.38
C ARG A 171 -8.43 1.43 -9.65
N GLU A 172 -9.29 1.85 -10.57
CA GLU A 172 -9.25 1.37 -11.95
C GLU A 172 -8.01 1.93 -12.63
N GLY A 173 -7.31 1.10 -13.40
CA GLY A 173 -6.18 1.60 -14.19
C GLY A 173 -6.70 2.51 -15.30
N ASP A 174 -5.99 3.60 -15.58
CA ASP A 174 -6.27 4.41 -16.75
C ASP A 174 -6.06 3.54 -17.99
N GLY A 175 -7.15 3.26 -18.70
CA GLY A 175 -7.14 2.41 -19.88
C GLY A 175 -6.21 3.00 -20.93
N GLY A 176 -5.09 2.32 -21.19
CA GLY A 176 -4.28 2.59 -22.37
C GLY A 176 -5.09 2.22 -23.62
N ASP A 177 -5.45 3.22 -24.43
CA ASP A 177 -5.85 3.02 -25.83
C ASP A 177 -4.61 2.69 -26.69
#